data_AF-A0A7Y3FDQ2-F1
#
_entry.id   AF-A0A7Y3FDQ2-F1
#
_cell.length_a   1.000
_cell.length_b   1.000
_cell.length_c   1.000
_cell.angle_alpha   90.00
_cell.angle_beta   90.00
_cell.angle_gamma   90.00
#
_symmetry.space_group_name_H-M   'P 1'
#
loop_
_entity.id
_entity.type
_entity.pdbx_description
1 polymer ?
#
loop_
_entity_poly.entity_id
_entity_poly.type
_entity_poly.pdbx_seq_one_letter_code
_entity_poly.pdbx_strand_id
1 'polypeptide(L)' 'MLTQINGLHHVTSLASSASKNNAFFTDVLGLRRVKKTVNFDAPDVYHLY' A
#
# COMPACT_ATOMS: atom_id res chain seq x y z
N MET A 1 -6.35 24.52 14.79
CA MET A 1 -5.99 23.39 13.91
C MET A 1 -4.48 23.24 13.94
N LEU A 2 -3.96 22.02 14.00
CA LEU A 2 -2.52 21.79 13.80
C LEU A 2 -2.23 22.01 12.30
N THR A 3 -1.36 22.94 11.97
CA THR A 3 -1.00 23.32 10.59
C THR A 3 0.38 22.80 10.17
N GLN A 4 1.09 22.13 11.08
CA GLN A 4 2.39 21.56 10.80
C GLN A 4 2.25 20.16 10.19
N ILE A 5 3.02 19.90 9.13
CA ILE A 5 3.17 18.58 8.54
C ILE A 5 4.19 17.82 9.38
N ASN A 6 3.75 16.76 10.06
CA ASN A 6 4.57 16.00 11.01
C ASN A 6 5.50 14.97 10.34
N GLY A 7 5.37 14.75 9.03
CA GLY A 7 6.20 13.82 8.27
C GLY A 7 5.44 13.11 7.16
N LEU A 8 6.04 12.04 6.63
CA LEU A 8 5.43 11.17 5.63
C LEU A 8 4.32 10.32 6.26
N HIS A 9 3.17 10.25 5.58
CA HIS A 9 2.04 9.44 6.03
C HIS A 9 2.01 8.06 5.36
N HIS A 10 2.17 8.02 4.04
CA HIS A 10 2.40 6.79 3.26
C HIS A 10 3.02 7.16 1.90
N VAL A 11 3.53 6.15 1.19
CA VAL A 11 3.99 6.26 -0.20
C VAL A 11 3.22 5.24 -1.03
N THR A 12 2.72 5.66 -2.19
CA THR A 12 2.00 4.78 -3.12
C THR A 12 2.87 4.52 -4.35
N SER A 13 2.97 3.25 -4.75
CA SER A 13 3.71 2.82 -5.94
C SER A 13 2.92 1.79 -6.75
N LEU A 14 3.26 1.63 -8.03
CA LEU A 14 2.64 0.64 -8.91
C LEU A 14 3.48 -0.65 -8.98
N ALA A 15 2.79 -1.79 -8.99
CA ALA A 15 3.39 -3.11 -9.17
C ALA A 15 2.54 -3.94 -10.13
N SER A 16 3.18 -4.77 -10.95
CA SER A 16 2.49 -5.58 -11.98
C SER A 16 1.79 -6.82 -11.42
N SER A 17 2.16 -7.30 -10.23
CA SER A 17 1.60 -8.52 -9.63
C SER A 17 1.33 -8.34 -8.14
N ALA A 18 0.06 -8.40 -7.76
CA ALA A 18 -0.37 -8.26 -6.37
C ALA A 18 0.21 -9.36 -5.46
N SER A 19 0.33 -10.59 -5.95
CA SER A 19 0.87 -11.72 -5.17
C SER A 19 2.37 -11.57 -4.92
N LYS A 20 3.16 -11.26 -5.96
CA LYS A 20 4.60 -11.02 -5.81
C LYS A 20 4.90 -9.80 -4.95
N ASN A 21 4.14 -8.72 -5.13
CA ASN A 21 4.25 -7.52 -4.30
C ASN A 21 3.98 -7.85 -2.83
N ASN A 22 2.89 -8.57 -2.56
CA ASN A 22 2.57 -8.98 -1.20
C ASN A 22 3.67 -9.85 -0.57
N ALA A 23 4.11 -10.90 -1.26
CA ALA A 23 5.14 -11.80 -0.72
C ALA A 23 6.44 -11.06 -0.41
N PHE A 24 6.84 -10.11 -1.26
CA PHE A 24 8.01 -9.28 -0.98
C PHE A 24 7.83 -8.45 0.30
N PHE A 25 6.73 -7.71 0.44
CA PHE A 25 6.53 -6.88 1.63
C PHE A 25 6.27 -7.70 2.90
N THR A 26 5.54 -8.81 2.83
CA THR A 26 5.19 -9.61 4.02
C THR A 26 6.25 -10.62 4.42
N ASP A 27 6.86 -11.28 3.45
CA ASP A 27 7.72 -12.44 3.73
C ASP A 27 9.20 -12.06 3.67
N VAL A 28 9.60 -11.19 2.73
CA VAL A 28 10.99 -10.73 2.61
C VAL A 28 11.28 -9.58 3.56
N LEU A 29 10.41 -8.54 3.59
CA LEU A 29 10.60 -7.38 4.46
C LEU A 29 9.94 -7.51 5.83
N GLY A 30 9.08 -8.52 6.05
CA GLY A 30 8.44 -8.77 7.33
C GLY A 30 7.36 -7.74 7.73
N LEU A 31 6.85 -6.94 6.78
CA LEU A 31 5.79 -5.97 7.06
C LEU A 31 4.42 -6.64 7.11
N ARG A 32 3.50 -6.10 7.92
CA ARG A 32 2.13 -6.59 7.96
C ARG A 32 1.29 -5.92 6.87
N ARG A 33 0.60 -6.71 6.04
CA ARG A 33 -0.49 -6.19 5.21
C ARG A 33 -1.65 -5.74 6.10
N VAL A 34 -1.82 -4.42 6.26
CA VAL A 34 -2.83 -3.81 7.13
C VAL A 34 -4.19 -3.67 6.46
N LYS A 35 -4.25 -3.59 5.11
CA LYS A 35 -5.54 -3.51 4.40
C LYS A 35 -5.44 -4.06 2.97
N LYS A 36 -6.51 -4.75 2.56
CA LYS A 36 -6.74 -5.13 1.16
C LYS A 36 -8.02 -4.46 0.70
N THR A 37 -7.93 -3.66 -0.37
CA THR A 37 -9.07 -2.99 -0.99
C THR A 37 -8.81 -2.86 -2.50
N VAL A 38 -9.69 -2.16 -3.20
CA VAL A 38 -9.51 -1.74 -4.59
C VAL A 38 -9.20 -0.25 -4.66
N ASN A 39 -8.59 0.19 -5.77
CA ASN A 39 -8.39 1.61 -6.06
C ASN A 39 -9.76 2.28 -6.28
N PHE A 40 -9.95 3.47 -5.72
CA PHE A 40 -11.23 4.18 -5.78
C PHE A 40 -11.48 4.85 -7.13
N ASP A 41 -10.42 5.12 -7.90
CA ASP A 41 -10.51 5.62 -9.27
C ASP A 41 -10.60 4.48 -10.30
N ALA A 42 -10.12 3.28 -9.93
CA ALA A 42 -10.09 2.09 -10.80
C ALA A 42 -10.38 0.81 -9.98
N PRO A 43 -11.65 0.45 -9.77
CA PRO A 43 -12.04 -0.65 -8.87
C PRO A 43 -11.60 -2.06 -9.30
N ASP A 44 -11.12 -2.22 -10.53
CA ASP A 44 -10.52 -3.43 -11.06
C ASP A 44 -9.06 -3.63 -10.61
N VAL A 45 -8.42 -2.60 -10.04
CA VAL A 45 -7.04 -2.62 -9.56
C VAL A 45 -7.00 -2.76 -8.04
N TYR A 46 -6.20 -3.70 -7.52
CA TYR A 46 -5.97 -3.81 -6.08
C TYR A 46 -5.17 -2.63 -5.53
N HIS A 47 -5.57 -2.19 -4.33
CA HIS A 47 -4.80 -1.27 -3.50
C HIS A 47 -4.47 -2.00 -2.18
N LEU A 48 -3.19 -2.32 -2.01
CA LEU A 48 -2.67 -3.06 -0.86
C LEU A 48 -1.94 -2.10 0.05
N TYR A 49 -2.24 -2.18 1.34
CA TYR A 49 -1.55 -1.48 2.42
C TYR A 49 -0.88 -2.53 3.31
#